data_AF-K1TEV9-F1
#
_entry.id   AF-K1TEV9-F1
#
_cell.length_a   1.000
_cell.length_b   1.000
_cell.length_c   1.000
_cell.angle_alpha   90.00
_cell.angle_beta   90.00
_cell.angle_gamma   90.00
#
_symmetry.space_group_name_H-M   'P 1'
#
loop_
_entity.id
_entity.type
_entity.pdbx_description
1 polymer ?
#
loop_
_entity_poly.entity_id
_entity_poly.type
_entity_poly.pdbx_seq_one_letter_code
_entity_poly.pdbx_strand_id
1 'polypeptide(L)'
;GATMQNLPIRQVITSFAGLRAHEDGHEFILGECPDAPGFFDCAGIESPGLSSAPAIGEYTAQLLQEKLSLAENTDFVGTRTGILDPKTLSREDYNALIARDPAYGRIICRCEQVTEGEIVDAIHRVPGARSLDGVKRRTRAGMGRCQAGFCSPRVMAILARELGVDEAEITKSGGHSQLLTGYPKEGTK
;
A
#
# COMPACT_ATOMS: atom_id res chain seq x y z
N GLY A 1 -22.53 7.61 17.82
CA GLY A 1 -22.75 7.63 19.28
C GLY A 1 -24.21 7.53 19.70
N ALA A 2 -25.18 7.43 18.78
CA ALA A 2 -26.61 7.37 19.12
C ALA A 2 -27.22 5.94 19.07
N THR A 3 -26.57 4.99 18.38
CA THR A 3 -27.15 3.65 18.11
C THR A 3 -26.60 2.52 18.98
N MET A 4 -25.45 2.71 19.64
CA MET A 4 -24.82 1.73 20.52
C MET A 4 -24.48 2.39 21.86
N GLN A 5 -25.15 1.97 22.92
CA GLN A 5 -24.84 2.40 24.29
C GLN A 5 -23.53 1.71 24.74
N ASN A 6 -22.65 2.44 25.43
CA ASN A 6 -21.38 1.96 25.98
C ASN A 6 -20.30 1.54 24.96
N LEU A 7 -20.17 2.24 23.83
CA LEU A 7 -19.03 2.02 22.93
C LEU A 7 -17.71 2.29 23.70
N PRO A 8 -16.76 1.34 23.76
CA PRO A 8 -15.55 1.50 24.55
C PRO A 8 -14.54 2.38 23.81
N ILE A 9 -14.78 3.69 23.76
CA ILE A 9 -13.97 4.69 23.03
C ILE A 9 -12.47 4.58 23.35
N ARG A 10 -12.14 4.24 24.61
CA ARG A 10 -10.76 4.01 25.07
C ARG A 10 -10.03 2.85 24.38
N GLN A 11 -10.73 1.99 23.63
CA GLN A 11 -10.15 0.88 22.88
C GLN A 11 -9.90 1.22 21.40
N VAL A 12 -10.22 2.44 20.95
CA VAL A 12 -9.89 2.89 19.60
C VAL A 12 -8.37 3.00 19.47
N ILE A 13 -7.78 2.19 18.59
CA ILE A 13 -6.33 2.16 18.34
C ILE A 13 -5.92 3.03 17.15
N THR A 14 -6.85 3.36 16.26
CA THR A 14 -6.61 4.18 15.06
C THR A 14 -7.93 4.70 14.51
N SER A 15 -7.87 5.81 13.77
CA SER A 15 -8.99 6.34 12.98
C SER A 15 -8.45 6.90 11.66
N PHE A 16 -9.30 6.90 10.64
CA PHE A 16 -8.98 7.46 9.33
C PHE A 16 -10.20 8.16 8.77
N ALA A 17 -9.94 9.07 7.83
CA ALA A 17 -10.96 9.71 7.01
C ALA A 17 -10.53 9.59 5.55
N GLY A 18 -11.51 9.52 4.66
CA GLY A 18 -11.32 9.51 3.21
C GLY A 18 -12.37 10.41 2.57
N LEU A 19 -12.01 11.02 1.45
CA LEU A 19 -12.93 11.77 0.62
C LEU A 19 -13.47 10.86 -0.47
N ARG A 20 -14.77 10.97 -0.76
CA ARG A 20 -15.39 10.34 -1.92
C ARG A 20 -15.51 11.37 -3.02
N ALA A 21 -15.18 10.98 -4.25
CA ALA A 21 -15.44 11.78 -5.44
C ALA A 21 -16.94 11.67 -5.76
N HIS A 22 -17.76 12.42 -5.03
CA HIS A 22 -19.21 12.46 -5.19
C HIS A 22 -19.59 13.43 -6.31
N GLU A 23 -20.60 13.05 -7.07
CA GLU A 23 -21.26 13.86 -8.08
C GLU A 23 -22.78 13.83 -7.80
N ASP A 24 -23.47 14.94 -8.05
CA ASP A 24 -24.86 15.18 -7.61
C ASP A 24 -25.86 14.16 -8.19
N GLY A 25 -25.61 13.65 -9.40
CA GLY A 25 -26.40 12.61 -10.06
C GLY A 25 -26.21 11.21 -9.48
N HIS A 26 -25.23 10.99 -8.61
CA HIS A 26 -24.86 9.67 -8.06
C HIS A 26 -24.49 8.64 -9.16
N GLU A 27 -24.08 9.10 -10.34
CA GLU A 27 -23.66 8.27 -11.46
C GLU A 27 -22.15 8.36 -11.68
N PHE A 28 -21.59 7.35 -12.36
CA PHE A 28 -20.21 7.41 -12.81
C PHE A 28 -20.13 8.22 -14.09
N ILE A 29 -19.27 9.23 -14.11
CA ILE A 29 -18.95 9.95 -15.33
C ILE A 29 -17.80 9.20 -16.00
N LEU A 30 -18.14 8.37 -16.98
CA LEU A 30 -17.20 7.61 -17.80
C LEU A 30 -17.37 8.02 -19.26
N GLY A 31 -16.40 8.71 -19.83
CA GLY A 31 -16.52 9.15 -21.22
C GLY A 31 -15.66 10.35 -21.58
N GLU A 32 -15.69 10.71 -22.85
CA GLU A 32 -15.04 11.92 -23.32
C GLU A 32 -15.84 13.16 -22.88
N CYS A 33 -15.14 14.17 -22.40
CA CYS A 33 -15.75 15.42 -21.99
C CYS A 33 -16.23 16.22 -23.22
N PRO A 34 -17.51 16.65 -23.28
CA PRO A 34 -18.08 17.27 -24.47
C PRO A 34 -17.41 18.57 -24.91
N ASP A 35 -16.85 19.33 -23.97
CA ASP A 35 -16.19 20.63 -24.21
C ASP A 35 -14.66 20.54 -24.24
N ALA A 36 -14.08 19.36 -24.02
CA ALA A 36 -12.64 19.11 -24.05
C ALA A 36 -12.30 17.83 -24.83
N PRO A 37 -12.25 17.90 -26.18
CA PRO A 37 -11.93 16.75 -27.01
C PRO A 37 -10.57 16.12 -26.66
N GLY A 38 -10.56 14.80 -26.49
CA GLY A 38 -9.40 14.01 -26.06
C GLY A 38 -9.24 13.86 -24.55
N PHE A 39 -10.07 14.54 -23.76
CA PHE A 39 -10.11 14.39 -22.31
C PHE A 39 -11.18 13.38 -21.90
N PHE A 40 -10.79 12.30 -21.24
CA PHE A 40 -11.72 11.25 -20.78
C PHE A 40 -11.82 11.26 -19.26
N ASP A 41 -13.04 11.36 -18.76
CA ASP A 41 -13.35 11.28 -17.35
C ASP A 41 -13.59 9.85 -16.89
N CYS A 42 -13.12 9.60 -15.67
CA CYS A 42 -13.48 8.46 -14.83
C CYS A 42 -13.80 9.02 -13.43
N ALA A 43 -14.88 9.79 -13.34
CA ALA A 43 -15.24 10.61 -12.18
C ALA A 43 -16.56 10.17 -11.54
N GLY A 44 -16.94 10.78 -10.40
CA GLY A 44 -18.16 10.41 -9.65
C GLY A 44 -18.08 9.04 -8.97
N ILE A 45 -16.89 8.46 -8.83
CA ILE A 45 -16.72 7.10 -8.34
C ILE A 45 -16.85 7.05 -6.80
N GLU A 46 -18.01 6.61 -6.32
CA GLU A 46 -18.29 6.43 -4.88
C GLU A 46 -18.20 4.96 -4.40
N SER A 47 -19.32 4.39 -3.93
CA SER A 47 -19.40 3.14 -3.18
C SER A 47 -19.00 1.90 -3.97
N PRO A 48 -19.30 1.76 -5.29
CA PRO A 48 -18.84 0.62 -6.05
C PRO A 48 -17.38 0.74 -6.49
N GLY A 49 -16.72 1.90 -6.31
CA GLY A 49 -15.50 2.23 -7.03
C GLY A 49 -14.39 1.19 -7.02
N LEU A 50 -14.11 0.63 -5.84
CA LEU A 50 -13.10 -0.43 -5.73
C LEU A 50 -13.53 -1.73 -6.41
N SER A 51 -14.80 -2.09 -6.28
CA SER A 51 -15.36 -3.33 -6.85
C SER A 51 -15.54 -3.22 -8.37
N SER A 52 -15.87 -2.03 -8.89
CA SER A 52 -16.09 -1.76 -10.31
C SER A 52 -14.84 -1.29 -11.05
N ALA A 53 -13.72 -1.06 -10.36
CA ALA A 53 -12.48 -0.57 -10.97
C ALA A 53 -12.02 -1.38 -12.19
N PRO A 54 -12.08 -2.74 -12.21
CA PRO A 54 -11.72 -3.51 -13.41
C PRO A 54 -12.65 -3.19 -14.59
N ALA A 55 -13.97 -3.16 -14.36
CA ALA A 55 -14.95 -2.88 -15.40
C ALA A 55 -14.84 -1.44 -15.94
N ILE A 56 -14.56 -0.46 -15.07
CA ILE A 56 -14.28 0.92 -15.47
C ILE A 56 -13.04 0.98 -16.36
N GLY A 57 -11.97 0.25 -16.00
CA GLY A 57 -10.75 0.16 -16.79
C GLY A 57 -10.98 -0.41 -18.19
N GLU A 58 -11.68 -1.54 -18.28
CA GLU A 58 -12.03 -2.17 -19.57
C GLU A 58 -12.90 -1.24 -20.43
N TYR A 59 -13.94 -0.64 -19.85
CA TYR A 59 -14.82 0.28 -20.55
C TYR A 59 -14.08 1.51 -21.09
N THR A 60 -13.22 2.12 -20.26
CA THR A 60 -12.43 3.29 -20.66
C THR A 60 -11.42 2.95 -21.75
N ALA A 61 -10.81 1.76 -21.68
CA ALA A 61 -9.90 1.28 -22.72
C ALA A 61 -10.61 1.09 -24.06
N GLN A 62 -11.84 0.56 -24.08
CA GLN A 62 -12.67 0.43 -25.29
C GLN A 62 -12.97 1.80 -25.92
N LEU A 63 -13.39 2.79 -25.12
CA LEU A 63 -13.63 4.14 -25.61
C LEU A 63 -12.39 4.78 -26.26
N LEU A 64 -11.21 4.58 -25.66
CA LEU A 64 -9.95 5.05 -26.21
C LEU A 64 -9.54 4.30 -27.47
N GLN A 65 -9.77 2.98 -27.51
CA GLN A 65 -9.51 2.14 -28.67
C GLN A 65 -10.29 2.64 -29.89
N GLU A 66 -11.59 2.88 -29.73
CA GLU A 66 -12.47 3.37 -30.78
C GLU A 66 -12.04 4.75 -31.28
N LYS A 67 -11.77 5.69 -30.35
CA LYS A 67 -11.42 7.06 -30.72
C LYS A 67 -10.06 7.19 -31.39
N LEU A 68 -9.07 6.45 -30.91
CA LEU A 68 -7.68 6.57 -31.37
C LEU A 68 -7.29 5.46 -32.38
N SER A 69 -8.22 4.55 -32.71
CA SER A 69 -7.98 3.40 -33.58
C SER A 69 -6.79 2.55 -33.12
N LEU A 70 -6.71 2.27 -31.81
CA LEU A 70 -5.59 1.54 -31.21
C LEU A 70 -5.68 0.04 -31.50
N ALA A 71 -4.53 -0.57 -31.77
CA ALA A 71 -4.42 -2.02 -31.83
C ALA A 71 -4.38 -2.63 -30.43
N GLU A 72 -4.90 -3.86 -30.29
CA GLU A 72 -4.75 -4.63 -29.07
C GLU A 72 -3.27 -4.93 -28.80
N ASN A 73 -2.85 -4.80 -27.54
CA ASN A 73 -1.50 -5.17 -27.11
C ASN A 73 -1.48 -6.63 -26.67
N THR A 74 -0.96 -7.51 -27.52
CA THR A 74 -0.82 -8.95 -27.22
C THR A 74 0.19 -9.24 -26.12
N ASP A 75 1.07 -8.30 -25.80
CA ASP A 75 2.10 -8.43 -24.76
C ASP A 75 1.62 -7.91 -23.39
N PHE A 76 0.33 -7.58 -23.25
CA PHE A 76 -0.22 -7.09 -21.98
C PHE A 76 -0.19 -8.17 -20.88
N VAL A 77 0.47 -7.83 -19.77
CA VAL A 77 0.50 -8.68 -18.57
C VAL A 77 -0.56 -8.22 -17.57
N GLY A 78 -1.76 -8.78 -17.68
CA GLY A 78 -2.90 -8.48 -16.81
C GLY A 78 -2.87 -9.13 -15.41
N THR A 79 -1.76 -9.81 -15.07
CA THR A 79 -1.63 -10.51 -13.79
C THR A 79 -0.47 -9.96 -12.97
N ARG A 80 -0.58 -10.06 -11.65
CA ARG A 80 0.49 -9.68 -10.73
C ARG A 80 0.74 -10.84 -9.77
N THR A 81 2.01 -11.18 -9.56
CA THR A 81 2.39 -12.12 -8.50
C THR A 81 1.87 -11.61 -7.16
N GLY A 82 1.08 -12.44 -6.47
CA GLY A 82 0.57 -12.15 -5.14
C GLY A 82 1.69 -11.89 -4.13
N ILE A 83 1.34 -11.26 -3.01
CA ILE A 83 2.24 -11.15 -1.86
C ILE A 83 2.13 -12.45 -1.09
N LEU A 84 3.26 -13.10 -0.84
CA LEU A 84 3.31 -14.30 0.00
C LEU A 84 2.89 -13.91 1.42
N ASP A 85 1.87 -14.58 1.96
CA ASP A 85 1.52 -14.49 3.37
C ASP A 85 2.05 -15.74 4.10
N PRO A 86 3.14 -15.66 4.87
CA PRO A 86 3.67 -16.81 5.59
C PRO A 86 2.66 -17.45 6.55
N LYS A 87 1.65 -16.69 7.02
CA LYS A 87 0.62 -17.19 7.93
C LYS A 87 -0.33 -18.19 7.29
N THR A 88 -0.41 -18.21 5.95
CA THR A 88 -1.26 -19.17 5.22
C THR A 88 -0.52 -20.45 4.86
N LEU A 89 0.79 -20.53 5.11
CA LEU A 89 1.61 -21.70 4.81
C LEU A 89 1.43 -22.80 5.86
N SER A 90 1.64 -24.04 5.45
CA SER A 90 1.81 -25.14 6.40
C SER A 90 3.09 -24.94 7.22
N ARG A 91 3.19 -25.59 8.38
CA ARG A 91 4.40 -25.50 9.22
C ARG A 91 5.63 -26.04 8.49
N GLU A 92 5.47 -27.07 7.67
CA GLU A 92 6.57 -27.65 6.88
C GLU A 92 7.05 -26.67 5.81
N ASP A 93 6.12 -26.10 5.03
CA ASP A 93 6.44 -25.12 4.00
C ASP A 93 7.08 -23.87 4.58
N TYR A 94 6.59 -23.41 5.73
CA TYR A 94 7.16 -22.24 6.38
C TYR A 94 8.58 -22.51 6.91
N ASN A 95 8.82 -23.69 7.50
CA ASN A 95 10.17 -24.09 7.89
C ASN A 95 11.11 -24.19 6.67
N ALA A 96 10.63 -24.74 5.56
CA ALA A 96 11.38 -24.80 4.31
C ALA A 96 11.64 -23.41 3.70
N LEU A 97 10.72 -22.46 3.88
CA LEU A 97 10.92 -21.06 3.51
C LEU A 97 12.01 -20.41 4.38
N ILE A 98 11.95 -20.58 5.69
CA ILE A 98 12.95 -20.05 6.63
C ILE A 98 14.34 -20.66 6.37
N ALA A 99 14.40 -21.94 6.04
CA ALA A 99 15.65 -22.61 5.69
C ALA A 99 16.27 -22.04 4.39
N ARG A 100 15.44 -21.65 3.42
CA ARG A 100 15.87 -21.02 2.16
C ARG A 100 16.24 -19.55 2.36
N ASP A 101 15.46 -18.82 3.13
CA ASP A 101 15.67 -17.43 3.46
C ASP A 101 15.40 -17.17 4.96
N PRO A 102 16.46 -17.08 5.78
CA PRO A 102 16.36 -16.82 7.22
C PRO A 102 15.69 -15.48 7.58
N ALA A 103 15.52 -14.54 6.64
CA ALA A 103 14.79 -13.30 6.90
C ALA A 103 13.30 -13.55 7.19
N TYR A 104 12.71 -14.62 6.64
CA TYR A 104 11.35 -15.05 6.98
C TYR A 104 11.23 -15.62 8.40
N GLY A 105 12.34 -15.94 9.08
CA GLY A 105 12.32 -16.35 10.50
C GLY A 105 12.35 -15.17 11.48
N ARG A 106 12.58 -13.93 11.00
CA ARG A 106 12.85 -12.76 11.85
C ARG A 106 11.61 -11.86 11.93
N ILE A 107 10.87 -11.93 13.03
CA ILE A 107 9.68 -11.08 13.23
C ILE A 107 10.08 -9.62 13.51
N ILE A 108 9.60 -8.72 12.65
CA ILE A 108 9.79 -7.27 12.75
C ILE A 108 8.56 -6.61 13.38
N CYS A 109 7.36 -6.96 12.91
CA CYS A 109 6.11 -6.46 13.50
C CYS A 109 5.40 -7.56 14.28
N ARG A 110 5.49 -7.53 15.61
CA ARG A 110 4.83 -8.52 16.48
C ARG A 110 3.30 -8.47 16.39
N CYS A 111 2.71 -7.29 16.21
CA CYS A 111 1.25 -7.17 16.19
C CYS A 111 0.60 -7.86 14.98
N GLU A 112 1.21 -7.75 13.80
CA GLU A 112 0.70 -8.32 12.55
C GLU A 112 1.45 -9.61 12.14
N GLN A 113 2.45 -10.00 12.95
CA GLN A 113 3.36 -11.13 12.72
C GLN A 113 4.13 -11.04 11.40
N VAL A 114 4.56 -9.83 11.04
CA VAL A 114 5.30 -9.57 9.78
C VAL A 114 6.79 -9.80 9.99
N THR A 115 7.38 -10.57 9.10
CA THR A 115 8.79 -10.95 9.05
C THR A 115 9.64 -9.92 8.31
N GLU A 116 10.97 -9.99 8.49
CA GLU A 116 11.92 -9.20 7.70
C GLU A 116 11.83 -9.58 6.22
N GLY A 117 11.67 -10.87 5.90
CA GLY A 117 11.54 -11.38 4.55
C GLY A 117 10.36 -10.75 3.79
N GLU A 118 9.19 -10.64 4.42
CA GLU A 118 8.03 -9.94 3.83
C GLU A 118 8.30 -8.46 3.54
N ILE A 119 9.06 -7.78 4.41
CA ILE A 119 9.41 -6.37 4.21
C ILE A 119 10.39 -6.20 3.06
N VAL A 120 11.42 -7.04 2.99
CA VAL A 120 12.40 -7.05 1.90
C VAL A 120 11.72 -7.36 0.55
N ASP A 121 10.85 -8.39 0.52
CA ASP A 121 10.05 -8.70 -0.68
C ASP A 121 9.18 -7.52 -1.11
N ALA A 122 8.52 -6.83 -0.16
CA ALA A 122 7.74 -5.64 -0.46
C ALA A 122 8.58 -4.49 -1.05
N ILE A 123 9.86 -4.36 -0.67
CA ILE A 123 10.79 -3.34 -1.17
C ILE A 123 11.25 -3.68 -2.59
N HIS A 124 11.61 -4.93 -2.87
CA HIS A 124 12.19 -5.37 -4.15
C HIS A 124 11.17 -5.59 -5.28
N ARG A 125 9.87 -5.63 -4.98
CA ARG A 125 8.83 -5.67 -6.02
C ARG A 125 8.85 -4.40 -6.89
N VAL A 126 8.14 -4.45 -8.02
CA VAL A 126 7.94 -3.29 -8.91
C VAL A 126 6.49 -2.79 -8.76
N PRO A 127 6.25 -1.49 -8.46
CA PRO A 127 7.22 -0.40 -8.24
C PRO A 127 7.92 -0.41 -6.86
N GLY A 128 7.55 -1.30 -5.94
CA GLY A 128 8.27 -1.52 -4.67
C GLY A 128 7.93 -0.53 -3.55
N ALA A 129 8.18 -0.91 -2.30
CA ALA A 129 8.04 -0.03 -1.15
C ALA A 129 9.24 0.92 -1.04
N ARG A 130 8.98 2.22 -0.83
CA ARG A 130 9.99 3.28 -0.69
C ARG A 130 9.81 4.16 0.54
N SER A 131 8.83 3.85 1.39
CA SER A 131 8.48 4.62 2.59
C SER A 131 7.85 3.70 3.63
N LEU A 132 7.73 4.15 4.88
CA LEU A 132 7.06 3.37 5.92
C LEU A 132 5.62 2.99 5.54
N ASP A 133 4.83 3.94 5.04
CA ASP A 133 3.47 3.67 4.58
C ASP A 133 3.46 2.81 3.31
N GLY A 134 4.54 2.84 2.50
CA GLY A 134 4.73 1.92 1.38
C GLY A 134 4.87 0.47 1.82
N VAL A 135 5.63 0.21 2.90
CA VAL A 135 5.75 -1.10 3.54
C VAL A 135 4.45 -1.49 4.22
N LYS A 136 3.84 -0.56 4.97
CA LYS A 136 2.57 -0.76 5.69
C LYS A 136 1.44 -1.23 4.77
N ARG A 137 1.24 -0.57 3.62
CA ARG A 137 0.16 -0.94 2.67
C ARG A 137 0.37 -2.31 2.03
N ARG A 138 1.61 -2.79 1.94
CA ARG A 138 1.96 -4.08 1.32
C ARG A 138 1.97 -5.25 2.30
N THR A 139 2.45 -5.02 3.52
CA THR A 139 2.73 -6.08 4.51
C THR A 139 1.88 -5.99 5.76
N ARG A 140 1.21 -4.85 5.99
CA ARG A 140 0.54 -4.47 7.24
C ARG A 140 1.48 -4.14 8.40
N ALA A 141 2.80 -4.18 8.23
CA ALA A 141 3.73 -3.76 9.30
C ALA A 141 3.39 -2.34 9.79
N GLY A 142 3.09 -2.22 11.08
CA GLY A 142 2.65 -0.96 11.70
C GLY A 142 1.14 -0.69 11.69
N MET A 143 0.30 -1.62 11.21
CA MET A 143 -1.18 -1.50 11.26
C MET A 143 -1.82 -2.11 12.51
N GLY A 144 -1.06 -2.89 13.30
CA GLY A 144 -1.58 -3.53 14.50
C GLY A 144 -1.72 -2.58 15.71
N ARG A 145 -2.04 -3.13 16.88
CA ARG A 145 -2.38 -2.37 18.11
C ARG A 145 -1.40 -1.23 18.46
N CYS A 146 -0.10 -1.40 18.22
CA CYS A 146 0.91 -0.38 18.53
C CYS A 146 1.04 0.76 17.50
N GLN A 147 0.34 0.69 16.37
CA GLN A 147 0.39 1.70 15.30
C GLN A 147 1.81 2.13 14.91
N ALA A 148 2.66 1.13 14.65
CA ALA A 148 4.08 1.26 14.31
C ALA A 148 5.01 1.77 15.43
N GLY A 149 4.51 1.96 16.66
CA GLY A 149 5.33 2.49 17.77
C GLY A 149 6.58 1.67 18.14
N PHE A 150 6.66 0.40 17.73
CA PHE A 150 7.84 -0.45 17.98
C PHE A 150 8.57 -0.89 16.71
N CYS A 151 7.85 -1.17 15.61
CA CYS A 151 8.47 -1.71 14.42
C CYS A 151 9.00 -0.63 13.48
N SER A 152 8.60 0.65 13.60
CA SER A 152 9.01 1.70 12.66
C SER A 152 10.53 1.87 12.55
N PRO A 153 11.36 1.90 13.62
CA PRO A 153 12.80 2.09 13.46
C PRO A 153 13.46 0.90 12.74
N ARG A 154 12.98 -0.32 13.03
CA ARG A 154 13.48 -1.54 12.36
C ARG A 154 13.10 -1.55 10.88
N VAL A 155 11.89 -1.11 10.53
CA VAL A 155 11.45 -0.99 9.14
C VAL A 155 12.22 0.11 8.41
N MET A 156 12.52 1.23 9.07
CA MET A 156 13.36 2.30 8.50
C MET A 156 14.77 1.81 8.19
N ALA A 157 15.42 1.13 9.14
CA ALA A 157 16.74 0.54 8.93
C ALA A 157 16.76 -0.48 7.77
N ILE A 158 15.73 -1.32 7.64
CA ILE A 158 15.60 -2.26 6.51
C ILE A 158 15.43 -1.49 5.19
N LEU A 159 14.54 -0.48 5.15
CA LEU A 159 14.37 0.36 3.97
C LEU A 159 15.67 1.04 3.54
N ALA A 160 16.37 1.67 4.48
CA ALA A 160 17.64 2.35 4.23
C ALA A 160 18.68 1.39 3.65
N ARG A 161 18.82 0.20 4.26
CA ARG A 161 19.71 -0.87 3.80
C ARG A 161 19.38 -1.34 2.38
N GLU A 162 18.13 -1.71 2.12
CA GLU A 162 17.73 -2.27 0.81
C GLU A 162 17.72 -1.22 -0.31
N LEU A 163 17.52 0.06 0.03
CA LEU A 163 17.52 1.16 -0.96
C LEU A 163 18.90 1.81 -1.12
N GLY A 164 19.87 1.50 -0.25
CA GLY A 164 21.21 2.09 -0.29
C GLY A 164 21.20 3.59 0.02
N VAL A 165 20.30 4.04 0.90
CA VAL A 165 20.15 5.45 1.31
C VAL A 165 20.39 5.60 2.80
N ASP A 166 20.62 6.83 3.25
CA ASP A 166 20.72 7.12 4.68
C ASP A 166 19.35 6.94 5.37
N GLU A 167 19.34 6.51 6.64
CA GLU A 167 18.09 6.28 7.37
C GLU A 167 17.27 7.58 7.53
N ALA A 168 17.91 8.75 7.57
CA ALA A 168 17.24 10.04 7.62
C ALA A 168 16.52 10.41 6.30
N GLU A 169 16.85 9.75 5.19
CA GLU A 169 16.13 9.92 3.92
C GLU A 169 14.80 9.14 3.90
N ILE A 170 14.60 8.21 4.86
CA ILE A 170 13.36 7.43 4.92
C ILE A 170 12.21 8.30 5.40
N THR A 171 11.17 8.33 4.57
CA THR A 171 9.95 9.12 4.82
C THR A 171 8.80 8.24 5.30
N LYS A 172 7.80 8.87 5.92
CA LYS A 172 6.54 8.22 6.26
C LYS A 172 5.77 7.82 5.00
N SER A 173 5.50 8.77 4.11
CA SER A 173 4.60 8.60 2.96
C SER A 173 5.14 9.20 1.65
N GLY A 174 6.44 9.44 1.54
CA GLY A 174 7.06 10.14 0.40
C GLY A 174 7.11 11.66 0.60
N GLY A 175 7.75 12.37 -0.32
CA GLY A 175 7.86 13.83 -0.30
C GLY A 175 8.50 14.36 0.99
N HIS A 176 7.92 15.42 1.56
CA HIS A 176 8.43 16.10 2.77
C HIS A 176 7.94 15.49 4.08
N SER A 177 7.77 14.17 4.14
CA SER A 177 7.31 13.47 5.34
C SER A 177 8.47 12.80 6.08
N GLN A 178 9.55 13.54 6.33
CA GLN A 178 10.73 13.04 7.02
C GLN A 178 10.41 12.64 8.47
N LEU A 179 11.03 11.56 8.92
CA LEU A 179 10.88 11.03 10.28
C LEU A 179 12.05 11.46 11.19
N LEU A 180 13.24 11.61 10.61
CA LEU A 180 14.44 12.08 11.28
C LEU A 180 14.82 13.44 10.68
N THR A 181 15.16 14.40 11.54
CA THR A 181 15.62 15.74 11.14
C THR A 181 17.10 15.98 11.44
N GLY A 182 17.78 14.98 11.99
CA GLY A 182 19.19 15.01 12.30
C GLY A 182 19.60 13.89 13.24
N TYR A 183 20.90 13.71 13.38
CA TYR A 183 21.49 12.79 14.35
C TYR A 183 21.90 13.55 15.61
N PRO A 184 21.88 12.90 16.80
CA PRO A 184 22.50 13.46 17.99
C PRO A 184 23.96 13.82 17.69
N LYS A 185 24.45 14.94 18.23
CA LYS A 185 25.88 15.29 18.13
C LYS A 185 26.71 14.15 18.74
N GLU A 186 27.82 13.80 18.09
CA GLU A 186 28.78 12.82 18.60
C GLU A 186 29.10 13.12 20.08
N GLY A 187 28.88 12.14 20.96
CA GLY A 187 29.21 12.23 22.38
C GLY A 187 28.03 12.44 23.35
N THR A 188 26.78 12.52 22.87
CA THR A 188 25.62 12.51 23.78
C THR A 188 25.20 11.07 24.04
N LYS A 189 25.63 10.52 25.18
CA LYS A 189 25.14 9.24 25.72
C LYS A 189 23.71 9.36 26.21
#